data_AF-A0A382G0I0-F1
#
_entry.id   AF-A0A382G0I0-F1
#
_cell.length_a   1.000
_cell.length_b   1.000
_cell.length_c   1.000
_cell.angle_alpha   90.00
_cell.angle_beta   90.00
_cell.angle_gamma   90.00
#
_symmetry.space_group_name_H-M   'P 1'
#
loop_
_entity.id
_entity.type
_entity.pdbx_description
1 polymer ?
#
loop_
_entity_poly.entity_id
_entity_poly.type
_entity_poly.pdbx_seq_one_letter_code
_entity_poly.pdbx_strand_id
1 'polypeptide(L)'
;KKGGLVLPLQGEAEQWEVQFQLGGRDLNDAGLADVAKLKNMVELNLRDTKITSAGLVHLKGLTRLTRLHLERTNIDDGGVVHLSGLAELEYLNLYGTKITDKSLGHLSNLKNLRQLYVWQTGVTKEGIKAFKKAAPNVEVVQGIDLGRVVAVKKEEPKPEDDLQWLPEGGDEKPPAKSITGEFTVVRFINKRDQAVKLYWVDYGGKPKLYGVIEKGDQRRQNTYEDAVWMVTDEKDNALGYFVTTRKFARAVIPK
;
A
#
# COMPACT_ATOMS: atom_id res chain seq x y z
N LYS A 1 17.01 -5.56 -28.68
CA LYS A 1 17.06 -7.02 -29.02
C LYS A 1 17.13 -7.96 -27.81
N LYS A 2 17.45 -7.49 -26.58
CA LYS A 2 17.55 -8.33 -25.37
C LYS A 2 16.33 -8.28 -24.44
N GLY A 3 15.19 -7.77 -24.90
CA GLY A 3 13.93 -7.79 -24.14
C GLY A 3 13.82 -6.80 -22.97
N GLY A 4 14.65 -5.75 -22.94
CA GLY A 4 14.58 -4.68 -21.94
C GLY A 4 13.65 -3.54 -22.35
N LEU A 5 12.93 -2.99 -21.38
CA LEU A 5 12.15 -1.77 -21.42
C LEU A 5 12.97 -0.63 -20.80
N VAL A 6 12.99 0.53 -21.46
CA VAL A 6 13.58 1.76 -20.93
C VAL A 6 12.48 2.79 -20.84
N LEU A 7 12.25 3.32 -19.64
CA LEU A 7 11.20 4.31 -19.34
C LEU A 7 11.85 5.61 -18.87
N PRO A 8 11.39 6.78 -19.34
CA PRO A 8 11.77 8.04 -18.72
C PRO A 8 11.12 8.17 -17.34
N LEU A 9 11.85 8.67 -16.35
CA LEU A 9 11.27 8.98 -15.05
C LEU A 9 10.40 10.24 -15.16
N GLN A 10 9.15 10.20 -14.67
CA GLN A 10 8.26 11.38 -14.74
C GLN A 10 8.81 12.54 -13.90
N GLY A 11 8.95 13.71 -14.52
CA GLY A 11 9.26 14.97 -13.82
C GLY A 11 10.72 15.42 -13.85
N GLU A 12 11.66 14.59 -14.32
CA GLU A 12 13.07 14.98 -14.44
C GLU A 12 13.64 14.62 -15.83
N ALA A 13 14.16 15.63 -16.53
CA ALA A 13 14.78 15.42 -17.83
C ALA A 13 15.99 14.48 -17.71
N GLU A 14 16.11 13.55 -18.66
CA GLU A 14 17.26 12.67 -18.86
C GLU A 14 17.47 11.55 -17.84
N GLN A 15 16.53 11.25 -16.95
CA GLN A 15 16.61 10.10 -16.04
C GLN A 15 15.86 8.87 -16.57
N TRP A 16 16.44 7.68 -16.35
CA TRP A 16 15.93 6.44 -16.93
C TRP A 16 15.72 5.35 -15.89
N GLU A 17 14.60 4.65 -16.03
CA GLU A 17 14.36 3.34 -15.45
C GLU A 17 14.57 2.27 -16.53
N VAL A 18 15.35 1.24 -16.22
CA VAL A 18 15.64 0.14 -17.13
C VAL A 18 15.20 -1.17 -16.50
N GLN A 19 14.23 -1.83 -17.14
CA GLN A 19 13.72 -3.12 -16.71
C GLN A 19 13.94 -4.19 -17.76
N PHE A 20 14.42 -5.37 -17.37
CA PHE A 20 14.44 -6.54 -18.25
C PHE A 20 13.22 -7.43 -17.98
N GLN A 21 12.34 -7.59 -18.98
CA GLN A 21 11.13 -8.41 -18.83
C GLN A 21 11.46 -9.92 -18.93
N LEU A 22 10.57 -10.76 -18.37
CA LEU A 22 10.69 -12.24 -18.27
C LEU A 22 10.95 -12.97 -19.61
N GLY A 23 10.73 -12.32 -20.76
CA GLY A 23 11.09 -12.82 -22.09
C GLY A 23 12.56 -12.62 -22.47
N GLY A 24 13.33 -11.86 -21.69
CA GLY A 24 14.74 -11.47 -21.90
C GLY A 24 15.75 -12.24 -21.05
N ARG A 25 15.43 -13.46 -20.58
CA ARG A 25 16.30 -14.33 -19.74
C ARG A 25 17.67 -14.67 -20.36
N ASP A 26 17.96 -14.20 -21.57
CA ASP A 26 19.27 -14.30 -22.21
C ASP A 26 20.17 -13.09 -21.99
N LEU A 27 19.76 -12.11 -21.18
CA LEU A 27 20.70 -11.09 -20.71
C LEU A 27 21.77 -11.77 -19.82
N ASN A 28 23.02 -11.61 -20.23
CA ASN A 28 24.22 -12.11 -19.58
C ASN A 28 25.23 -10.96 -19.39
N ASP A 29 26.37 -11.25 -18.78
CA ASP A 29 27.37 -10.25 -18.39
C ASP A 29 27.82 -9.36 -19.56
N ALA A 30 28.00 -9.94 -20.75
CA ALA A 30 28.37 -9.18 -21.95
C ALA A 30 27.27 -8.18 -22.36
N GLY A 31 26.00 -8.57 -22.24
CA GLY A 31 24.88 -7.66 -22.49
C GLY A 31 24.79 -6.52 -21.48
N LEU A 32 25.23 -6.74 -20.23
CA LEU A 32 25.22 -5.71 -19.19
C LEU A 32 26.18 -4.55 -19.48
N ALA A 33 27.26 -4.80 -20.23
CA ALA A 33 28.18 -3.74 -20.68
C ALA A 33 27.48 -2.70 -21.56
N ASP A 34 26.52 -3.11 -22.39
CA ASP A 34 25.72 -2.18 -23.20
C ASP A 34 24.74 -1.38 -22.35
N VAL A 35 24.12 -2.02 -21.35
CA VAL A 35 23.22 -1.34 -20.39
C VAL A 35 23.95 -0.27 -19.61
N ALA A 36 25.20 -0.55 -19.21
CA ALA A 36 26.04 0.38 -18.46
C ALA A 36 26.43 1.66 -19.23
N LYS A 37 26.11 1.75 -20.54
CA LYS A 37 26.27 2.99 -21.32
C LYS A 37 25.19 4.02 -20.99
N LEU A 38 24.07 3.60 -20.39
CA LEU A 38 22.98 4.48 -19.95
C LEU A 38 23.35 5.16 -18.61
N LYS A 39 24.15 6.23 -18.67
CA LYS A 39 24.76 6.85 -17.48
C LYS A 39 23.79 7.55 -16.52
N ASN A 40 22.61 7.94 -16.99
CA ASN A 40 21.58 8.58 -16.18
C ASN A 40 20.52 7.60 -15.67
N MET A 41 20.89 6.32 -15.51
CA MET A 41 19.98 5.31 -14.98
C MET A 41 19.82 5.46 -13.47
N VAL A 42 18.56 5.48 -13.03
CA VAL A 42 18.15 5.63 -11.63
C VAL A 42 17.70 4.30 -11.05
N GLU A 43 16.99 3.51 -11.86
CA GLU A 43 16.55 2.16 -11.49
C GLU A 43 17.00 1.14 -12.54
N LEU A 44 17.55 0.02 -12.05
CA LEU A 44 17.96 -1.11 -12.88
C LEU A 44 17.38 -2.40 -12.33
N ASN A 45 16.59 -3.07 -13.17
CA ASN A 45 16.00 -4.35 -12.84
C ASN A 45 16.55 -5.51 -13.68
N LEU A 46 17.38 -6.34 -13.04
CA LEU A 46 18.06 -7.53 -13.59
C LEU A 46 17.54 -8.84 -12.97
N ARG A 47 16.41 -8.81 -12.29
CA ARG A 47 15.80 -9.99 -11.68
C ARG A 47 15.62 -11.12 -12.71
N ASP A 48 15.86 -12.36 -12.28
CA ASP A 48 15.69 -13.58 -13.10
C ASP A 48 16.54 -13.62 -14.39
N THR A 49 17.65 -12.88 -14.45
CA THR A 49 18.59 -12.90 -15.59
C THR A 49 19.77 -13.86 -15.36
N LYS A 50 20.58 -14.10 -16.41
CA LYS A 50 21.80 -14.92 -16.35
C LYS A 50 23.03 -14.12 -15.91
N ILE A 51 22.84 -12.97 -15.28
CA ILE A 51 23.93 -12.15 -14.75
C ILE A 51 24.66 -12.91 -13.65
N THR A 52 25.99 -12.83 -13.68
CA THR A 52 26.89 -13.37 -12.66
C THR A 52 27.66 -12.24 -11.99
N SER A 53 28.41 -12.59 -10.94
CA SER A 53 29.34 -11.66 -10.27
C SER A 53 30.29 -10.95 -11.23
N ALA A 54 30.73 -11.60 -12.31
CA ALA A 54 31.64 -11.00 -13.28
C ALA A 54 31.01 -9.81 -14.02
N GLY A 55 29.70 -9.85 -14.27
CA GLY A 55 28.98 -8.76 -14.95
C GLY A 55 28.87 -7.48 -14.11
N LEU A 56 28.88 -7.58 -12.77
CA LEU A 56 28.71 -6.42 -11.89
C LEU A 56 29.82 -5.37 -12.03
N VAL A 57 30.98 -5.72 -12.58
CA VAL A 57 32.06 -4.76 -12.89
C VAL A 57 31.56 -3.61 -13.77
N HIS A 58 30.58 -3.86 -14.65
CA HIS A 58 30.03 -2.86 -15.54
C HIS A 58 29.17 -1.81 -14.83
N LEU A 59 28.67 -2.10 -13.62
CA LEU A 59 27.80 -1.19 -12.89
C LEU A 59 28.55 -0.10 -12.11
N LYS A 60 29.86 -0.27 -11.86
CA LYS A 60 30.67 0.61 -10.99
C LYS A 60 30.53 2.11 -11.28
N GLY A 61 30.30 2.48 -12.55
CA GLY A 61 30.19 3.87 -12.99
C GLY A 61 28.78 4.45 -13.02
N LEU A 62 27.76 3.73 -12.54
CA LEU A 62 26.36 4.17 -12.55
C LEU A 62 26.00 4.87 -11.24
N THR A 63 26.71 5.96 -10.95
CA THR A 63 26.67 6.62 -9.64
C THR A 63 25.31 7.23 -9.29
N ARG A 64 24.41 7.42 -10.27
CA ARG A 64 23.03 7.91 -10.08
C ARG A 64 22.02 6.81 -9.76
N LEU A 65 22.45 5.55 -9.73
CA LEU A 65 21.56 4.41 -9.49
C LEU A 65 21.10 4.42 -8.02
N THR A 66 19.78 4.56 -7.81
CA THR A 66 19.16 4.54 -6.48
C THR A 66 18.51 3.20 -6.16
N ARG A 67 18.10 2.44 -7.19
CA ARG A 67 17.41 1.15 -7.04
C ARG A 67 18.02 0.07 -7.92
N LEU A 68 18.44 -1.03 -7.30
CA LEU A 68 19.05 -2.18 -7.99
C LEU A 68 18.39 -3.50 -7.56
N HIS A 69 17.79 -4.16 -8.55
CA HIS A 69 17.12 -5.46 -8.42
C HIS A 69 18.00 -6.56 -9.03
N LEU A 70 18.51 -7.48 -8.20
CA LEU A 70 19.40 -8.59 -8.57
C LEU A 70 18.82 -9.96 -8.17
N GLU A 71 17.52 -10.03 -7.91
CA GLU A 71 16.84 -11.21 -7.42
C GLU A 71 17.06 -12.42 -8.33
N ARG A 72 17.39 -13.56 -7.72
CA ARG A 72 17.54 -14.86 -8.40
C ARG A 72 18.50 -14.83 -9.60
N THR A 73 19.56 -14.04 -9.48
CA THR A 73 20.73 -14.04 -10.37
C THR A 73 21.84 -14.94 -9.78
N ASN A 74 22.91 -15.18 -10.55
CA ASN A 74 24.04 -16.02 -10.12
C ASN A 74 25.17 -15.20 -9.47
N ILE A 75 24.79 -14.23 -8.62
CA ILE A 75 25.73 -13.34 -7.92
C ILE A 75 26.15 -13.97 -6.59
N ASP A 76 27.43 -13.83 -6.27
CA ASP A 76 28.09 -14.24 -5.03
C ASP A 76 28.88 -13.08 -4.41
N ASP A 77 29.59 -13.35 -3.31
CA ASP A 77 30.37 -12.35 -2.59
C ASP A 77 31.42 -11.63 -3.44
N GLY A 78 31.96 -12.30 -4.45
CA GLY A 78 33.00 -11.73 -5.33
C GLY A 78 32.47 -10.60 -6.20
N GLY A 79 31.18 -10.60 -6.53
CA GLY A 79 30.57 -9.57 -7.36
C GLY A 79 30.21 -8.30 -6.59
N VAL A 80 29.81 -8.45 -5.33
CA VAL A 80 29.26 -7.35 -4.50
C VAL A 80 30.27 -6.21 -4.29
N VAL A 81 31.57 -6.49 -4.33
CA VAL A 81 32.63 -5.48 -4.23
C VAL A 81 32.48 -4.38 -5.29
N HIS A 82 31.96 -4.71 -6.47
CA HIS A 82 31.79 -3.77 -7.58
C HIS A 82 30.63 -2.78 -7.38
N LEU A 83 29.74 -3.03 -6.41
CA LEU A 83 28.62 -2.14 -6.09
C LEU A 83 29.04 -0.97 -5.19
N SER A 84 30.21 -1.04 -4.54
CA SER A 84 30.67 -0.05 -3.55
C SER A 84 30.74 1.41 -4.03
N GLY A 85 30.84 1.63 -5.35
CA GLY A 85 30.86 2.97 -5.96
C GLY A 85 29.48 3.58 -6.23
N LEU A 86 28.39 2.86 -5.98
CA LEU A 86 27.02 3.32 -6.21
C LEU A 86 26.57 4.22 -5.05
N ALA A 87 27.13 5.43 -4.98
CA ALA A 87 26.98 6.32 -3.83
C ALA A 87 25.52 6.70 -3.52
N GLU A 88 24.66 6.78 -4.53
CA GLU A 88 23.24 7.13 -4.39
C GLU A 88 22.33 5.91 -4.16
N LEU A 89 22.88 4.69 -4.04
CA LEU A 89 22.06 3.49 -3.93
C LEU A 89 21.30 3.43 -2.61
N GLU A 90 19.97 3.47 -2.69
CA GLU A 90 19.07 3.43 -1.54
C GLU A 90 18.41 2.05 -1.36
N TYR A 91 18.19 1.34 -2.46
CA TYR A 91 17.51 0.05 -2.49
C TYR A 91 18.39 -1.00 -3.20
N LEU A 92 18.65 -2.11 -2.51
CA LEU A 92 19.34 -3.25 -3.07
C LEU A 92 18.61 -4.55 -2.72
N ASN A 93 18.22 -5.30 -3.76
CA ASN A 93 17.60 -6.61 -3.58
C ASN A 93 18.48 -7.74 -4.10
N LEU A 94 18.97 -8.57 -3.18
CA LEU A 94 19.84 -9.72 -3.42
C LEU A 94 19.13 -11.04 -3.11
N TYR A 95 17.80 -11.04 -3.04
CA TYR A 95 16.99 -12.22 -2.75
C TYR A 95 17.35 -13.40 -3.69
N GLY A 96 17.57 -14.58 -3.11
CA GLY A 96 17.85 -15.80 -3.88
C GLY A 96 19.20 -15.80 -4.61
N THR A 97 20.15 -14.96 -4.21
CA THR A 97 21.54 -14.98 -4.69
C THR A 97 22.44 -15.82 -3.77
N LYS A 98 23.72 -15.99 -4.12
CA LYS A 98 24.71 -16.82 -3.41
C LYS A 98 25.60 -16.03 -2.45
N ILE A 99 25.19 -14.83 -2.04
CA ILE A 99 25.96 -14.01 -1.11
C ILE A 99 25.98 -14.62 0.30
N THR A 100 26.99 -14.26 1.10
CA THR A 100 27.14 -14.59 2.52
C THR A 100 27.45 -13.33 3.34
N ASP A 101 27.73 -13.51 4.63
CA ASP A 101 28.13 -12.41 5.53
C ASP A 101 29.35 -11.61 5.02
N LYS A 102 30.19 -12.21 4.16
CA LYS A 102 31.34 -11.53 3.55
C LYS A 102 30.91 -10.32 2.71
N SER A 103 29.78 -10.40 2.01
CA SER A 103 29.22 -9.29 1.23
C SER A 103 28.88 -8.07 2.08
N LEU A 104 28.45 -8.27 3.33
CA LEU A 104 27.94 -7.20 4.18
C LEU A 104 29.02 -6.15 4.51
N GLY A 105 30.29 -6.55 4.60
CA GLY A 105 31.40 -5.62 4.78
C GLY A 105 31.51 -4.63 3.63
N HIS A 106 31.33 -5.08 2.39
CA HIS A 106 31.35 -4.20 1.22
C HIS A 106 30.11 -3.30 1.16
N LEU A 107 28.94 -3.83 1.52
CA LEU A 107 27.69 -3.08 1.51
C LEU A 107 27.63 -1.96 2.55
N SER A 108 28.39 -2.05 3.65
CA SER A 108 28.47 -0.97 4.65
C SER A 108 29.13 0.34 4.14
N ASN A 109 29.74 0.29 2.95
CA ASN A 109 30.29 1.48 2.28
C ASN A 109 29.21 2.29 1.56
N LEU A 110 28.03 1.72 1.31
CA LEU A 110 26.91 2.39 0.66
C LEU A 110 26.17 3.26 1.67
N LYS A 111 26.59 4.52 1.79
CA LYS A 111 26.13 5.43 2.86
C LYS A 111 24.65 5.83 2.75
N ASN A 112 24.10 5.80 1.55
CA ASN A 112 22.69 6.10 1.30
C ASN A 112 21.79 4.87 1.28
N LEU A 113 22.33 3.66 1.51
CA LEU A 113 21.53 2.45 1.50
C LEU A 113 20.50 2.51 2.63
N ARG A 114 19.23 2.30 2.28
CA ARG A 114 18.09 2.31 3.20
C ARG A 114 17.46 0.93 3.32
N GLN A 115 17.40 0.18 2.22
CA GLN A 115 16.74 -1.11 2.16
C GLN A 115 17.63 -2.16 1.51
N LEU A 116 17.85 -3.25 2.25
CA LEU A 116 18.67 -4.39 1.82
C LEU A 116 17.88 -5.68 1.99
N TYR A 117 17.58 -6.37 0.89
CA TYR A 117 16.87 -7.65 0.90
C TYR A 117 17.85 -8.79 0.68
N VAL A 118 17.91 -9.72 1.64
CA VAL A 118 18.88 -10.85 1.66
C VAL A 118 18.21 -12.18 1.97
N TRP A 119 16.89 -12.29 1.77
CA TRP A 119 16.18 -13.55 1.96
C TRP A 119 16.63 -14.62 0.97
N GLN A 120 16.65 -15.89 1.41
CA GLN A 120 17.16 -17.02 0.63
C GLN A 120 18.61 -16.83 0.13
N THR A 121 19.47 -16.27 0.99
CA THR A 121 20.92 -16.18 0.78
C THR A 121 21.67 -16.89 1.92
N GLY A 122 23.00 -16.91 1.86
CA GLY A 122 23.87 -17.39 2.94
C GLY A 122 24.15 -16.35 4.05
N VAL A 123 23.45 -15.22 4.06
CA VAL A 123 23.58 -14.21 5.13
C VAL A 123 22.91 -14.70 6.42
N THR A 124 23.67 -14.66 7.51
CA THR A 124 23.26 -15.13 8.84
C THR A 124 22.68 -13.99 9.68
N LYS A 125 21.98 -14.33 10.78
CA LYS A 125 21.47 -13.32 11.74
C LYS A 125 22.63 -12.59 12.44
N GLU A 126 23.71 -13.31 12.70
CA GLU A 126 24.93 -12.80 13.30
C GLU A 126 25.63 -11.80 12.36
N GLY A 127 25.70 -12.12 11.06
CA GLY A 127 26.17 -11.22 10.02
C GLY A 127 25.35 -9.94 9.95
N ILE A 128 24.01 -10.04 9.96
CA ILE A 128 23.12 -8.87 10.00
C ILE A 128 23.35 -8.04 11.25
N LYS A 129 23.49 -8.67 12.42
CA LYS A 129 23.78 -7.97 13.69
C LYS A 129 25.10 -7.21 13.62
N ALA A 130 26.14 -7.80 13.02
CA ALA A 130 27.43 -7.14 12.82
C ALA A 130 27.31 -5.97 11.82
N PHE A 131 26.65 -6.20 10.68
CA PHE A 131 26.39 -5.20 9.65
C PHE A 131 25.65 -3.97 10.21
N LYS A 132 24.61 -4.20 11.02
CA LYS A 132 23.84 -3.14 11.68
C LYS A 132 24.66 -2.25 12.62
N LYS A 133 25.81 -2.70 13.11
CA LYS A 133 26.73 -1.81 13.87
C LYS A 133 27.40 -0.79 12.95
N ALA A 134 27.74 -1.16 11.72
CA ALA A 134 28.37 -0.30 10.74
C ALA A 134 27.36 0.52 9.92
N ALA A 135 26.15 -0.01 9.73
CA ALA A 135 25.08 0.57 8.93
C ALA A 135 23.72 0.52 9.68
N PRO A 136 23.56 1.27 10.78
CA PRO A 136 22.38 1.17 11.65
C PRO A 136 21.06 1.52 10.94
N ASN A 137 21.13 2.43 9.96
CA ASN A 137 19.97 2.98 9.26
C ASN A 137 19.44 2.08 8.13
N VAL A 138 20.18 1.03 7.74
CA VAL A 138 19.76 0.13 6.65
C VAL A 138 18.74 -0.87 7.15
N GLU A 139 17.49 -0.80 6.73
CA GLU A 139 16.50 -1.85 6.94
C GLU A 139 16.93 -3.13 6.20
N VAL A 140 17.17 -4.21 6.95
CA VAL A 140 17.55 -5.51 6.38
C VAL A 140 16.36 -6.45 6.43
N VAL A 141 15.94 -6.92 5.26
CA VAL A 141 14.81 -7.84 5.08
C VAL A 141 15.34 -9.24 4.77
N GLN A 142 15.22 -10.15 5.74
CA GLN A 142 15.62 -11.56 5.61
C GLN A 142 14.42 -12.49 5.32
N GLY A 143 13.28 -11.93 4.94
CA GLY A 143 12.02 -12.63 4.68
C GLY A 143 10.87 -11.97 5.45
N ILE A 144 9.67 -12.55 5.37
CA ILE A 144 8.53 -12.11 6.18
C ILE A 144 8.79 -12.52 7.64
N ASP A 145 9.04 -11.54 8.50
CA ASP A 145 8.97 -11.74 9.95
C ASP A 145 7.49 -11.80 10.34
N LEU A 146 6.94 -13.03 10.38
CA LEU A 146 5.55 -13.26 10.81
C LEU A 146 5.31 -12.83 12.27
N GLY A 147 6.36 -12.61 13.08
CA GLY A 147 6.26 -12.05 14.42
C GLY A 147 6.12 -10.52 14.45
N ARG A 148 6.36 -9.86 13.32
CA ARG A 148 6.24 -8.40 13.13
C ARG A 148 5.07 -8.01 12.22
N VAL A 149 4.06 -8.89 12.09
CA VAL A 149 2.74 -8.47 11.63
C VAL A 149 2.17 -7.55 12.71
N VAL A 150 2.52 -6.27 12.64
CA VAL A 150 1.95 -5.24 13.49
C VAL A 150 0.46 -5.25 13.19
N ALA A 151 -0.35 -5.71 14.14
CA ALA A 151 -1.79 -5.53 14.07
C ALA A 151 -2.02 -4.03 13.82
N VAL A 152 -2.54 -3.68 12.64
CA VAL A 152 -2.94 -2.31 12.35
C VAL A 152 -3.91 -1.94 13.45
N LYS A 153 -3.46 -1.07 14.38
CA LYS A 153 -4.28 -0.60 15.49
C LYS A 153 -5.48 0.08 14.82
N LYS A 154 -6.66 -0.55 14.90
CA LYS A 154 -7.89 -0.04 14.29
C LYS A 154 -8.03 1.42 14.71
N GLU A 155 -8.04 2.34 13.74
CA GLU A 155 -8.15 3.77 14.02
C GLU A 155 -9.30 4.00 15.01
N GLU A 156 -9.05 4.81 16.04
CA GLU A 156 -10.08 5.18 17.00
C GLU A 156 -11.24 5.81 16.24
N PRO A 157 -12.50 5.42 16.52
CA PRO A 157 -13.64 5.97 15.80
C PRO A 157 -13.66 7.48 15.98
N LYS A 158 -13.74 8.21 14.86
CA LYS A 158 -13.89 9.67 14.87
C LYS A 158 -15.08 10.07 15.76
N PRO A 159 -15.02 11.21 16.47
CA PRO A 159 -16.17 11.72 17.22
C PRO A 159 -17.40 11.80 16.32
N GLU A 160 -18.53 11.28 16.80
CA GLU A 160 -19.79 11.26 16.07
C GLU A 160 -20.84 12.07 16.85
N ASP A 161 -21.57 12.91 16.13
CA ASP A 161 -22.73 13.61 16.67
C ASP A 161 -23.97 12.70 16.64
N ASP A 162 -24.93 12.94 17.53
CA ASP A 162 -26.20 12.19 17.55
C ASP A 162 -27.18 12.83 16.58
N LEU A 163 -27.65 12.06 15.59
CA LEU A 163 -28.74 12.50 14.74
C LEU A 163 -30.07 12.43 15.52
N GLN A 164 -30.89 13.45 15.33
CA GLN A 164 -32.24 13.51 15.86
C GLN A 164 -33.13 12.45 15.19
N TRP A 165 -33.82 11.65 16.00
CA TRP A 165 -34.86 10.75 15.54
C TRP A 165 -36.18 11.50 15.34
N LEU A 166 -36.76 11.40 14.15
CA LEU A 166 -38.06 11.97 13.80
C LEU A 166 -39.07 10.83 13.65
N PRO A 167 -39.90 10.54 14.67
CA PRO A 167 -40.86 9.44 14.61
C PRO A 167 -41.93 9.70 13.54
N GLU A 168 -42.38 8.64 12.87
CA GLU A 168 -43.54 8.72 11.97
C GLU A 168 -44.78 9.18 12.77
N GLY A 169 -45.50 10.18 12.25
CA GLY A 169 -46.63 10.80 12.96
C GLY A 169 -46.27 11.78 14.08
N GLY A 170 -44.99 12.12 14.28
CA GLY A 170 -44.56 13.17 15.22
C GLY A 170 -44.85 14.59 14.75
N ASP A 171 -44.66 15.57 15.65
CA ASP A 171 -44.89 17.00 15.38
C ASP A 171 -43.89 17.57 14.35
N GLU A 172 -42.64 17.12 14.40
CA GLU A 172 -41.59 17.49 13.46
C GLU A 172 -41.53 16.51 12.30
N LYS A 173 -41.69 17.03 11.08
CA LYS A 173 -41.65 16.22 9.84
C LYS A 173 -40.28 16.32 9.17
N PRO A 174 -39.75 15.20 8.62
CA PRO A 174 -38.54 15.26 7.82
C PRO A 174 -38.80 16.05 6.51
N PRO A 175 -37.74 16.55 5.85
CA PRO A 175 -37.85 17.02 4.48
C PRO A 175 -38.41 15.92 3.56
N ALA A 176 -39.21 16.33 2.57
CA ALA A 176 -39.85 15.38 1.65
C ALA A 176 -38.88 14.65 0.69
N LYS A 177 -37.63 15.12 0.60
CA LYS A 177 -36.60 14.61 -0.30
C LYS A 177 -35.21 14.98 0.22
N SER A 178 -34.21 14.21 -0.17
CA SER A 178 -32.81 14.59 0.04
C SER A 178 -32.41 15.78 -0.84
N ILE A 179 -31.36 16.49 -0.43
CA ILE A 179 -30.69 17.52 -1.23
C ILE A 179 -29.24 17.07 -1.47
N THR A 180 -28.63 17.51 -2.56
CA THR A 180 -27.22 17.25 -2.84
C THR A 180 -26.33 18.02 -1.87
N GLY A 181 -25.27 17.40 -1.38
CA GLY A 181 -24.29 18.07 -0.52
C GLY A 181 -22.99 17.28 -0.38
N GLU A 182 -22.15 17.68 0.58
CA GLU A 182 -20.87 17.02 0.87
C GLU A 182 -21.01 15.60 1.39
N PHE A 183 -19.97 14.79 1.19
CA PHE A 183 -19.91 13.41 1.65
C PHE A 183 -19.79 13.33 3.17
N THR A 184 -20.59 12.47 3.79
CA THR A 184 -20.54 12.15 5.21
C THR A 184 -20.75 10.66 5.46
N VAL A 185 -20.61 10.23 6.73
CA VAL A 185 -20.81 8.86 7.15
C VAL A 185 -21.70 8.80 8.38
N VAL A 186 -22.72 7.94 8.32
CA VAL A 186 -23.63 7.72 9.44
C VAL A 186 -23.56 6.27 9.89
N ARG A 187 -23.52 6.06 11.20
CA ARG A 187 -23.68 4.75 11.83
C ARG A 187 -25.09 4.62 12.39
N PHE A 188 -25.93 3.85 11.71
CA PHE A 188 -27.26 3.50 12.15
C PHE A 188 -27.19 2.38 13.19
N ILE A 189 -27.84 2.56 14.33
CA ILE A 189 -27.78 1.63 15.46
C ILE A 189 -29.22 1.20 15.78
N ASN A 190 -29.53 -0.08 15.58
CA ASN A 190 -30.85 -0.61 15.87
C ASN A 190 -30.97 -1.01 17.34
N LYS A 191 -31.73 -0.25 18.14
CA LYS A 191 -32.03 -0.62 19.54
C LYS A 191 -33.34 -1.40 19.69
N ARG A 192 -34.10 -1.59 18.62
CA ARG A 192 -35.35 -2.37 18.62
C ARG A 192 -35.06 -3.85 18.80
N ASP A 193 -36.09 -4.57 19.24
CA ASP A 193 -36.07 -6.03 19.38
C ASP A 193 -36.37 -6.78 18.07
N GLN A 194 -36.44 -6.06 16.94
CA GLN A 194 -36.76 -6.58 15.60
C GLN A 194 -35.81 -5.97 14.57
N ALA A 195 -35.71 -6.61 13.40
CA ALA A 195 -34.95 -6.05 12.28
C ALA A 195 -35.66 -4.81 11.72
N VAL A 196 -34.86 -3.88 11.18
CA VAL A 196 -35.37 -2.65 10.55
C VAL A 196 -34.78 -2.52 9.16
N LYS A 197 -35.56 -1.98 8.22
CA LYS A 197 -35.09 -1.67 6.88
C LYS A 197 -34.73 -0.19 6.81
N LEU A 198 -33.63 0.09 6.13
CA LEU A 198 -33.10 1.44 5.94
C LEU A 198 -33.29 1.86 4.48
N TYR A 199 -33.97 2.99 4.30
CA TYR A 199 -34.27 3.58 3.01
C TYR A 199 -33.64 4.96 2.89
N TRP A 200 -33.02 5.25 1.74
CA TRP A 200 -32.65 6.61 1.38
C TRP A 200 -33.79 7.23 0.57
N VAL A 201 -34.30 8.38 0.98
CA VAL A 201 -35.28 9.13 0.21
C VAL A 201 -34.53 9.94 -0.85
N ASP A 202 -34.67 9.55 -2.11
CA ASP A 202 -33.90 10.16 -3.19
C ASP A 202 -34.27 11.63 -3.44
N TYR A 203 -33.56 12.28 -4.37
CA TYR A 203 -33.81 13.68 -4.74
C TYR A 203 -35.21 13.93 -5.34
N GLY A 204 -35.91 12.87 -5.75
CA GLY A 204 -37.30 12.92 -6.22
C GLY A 204 -38.32 12.59 -5.13
N GLY A 205 -37.89 12.35 -3.89
CA GLY A 205 -38.77 11.98 -2.77
C GLY A 205 -39.13 10.49 -2.73
N LYS A 206 -38.47 9.63 -3.52
CA LYS A 206 -38.77 8.20 -3.57
C LYS A 206 -37.82 7.41 -2.66
N PRO A 207 -38.33 6.59 -1.73
CA PRO A 207 -37.49 5.76 -0.87
C PRO A 207 -36.84 4.63 -1.67
N LYS A 208 -35.53 4.46 -1.51
CA LYS A 208 -34.72 3.38 -2.08
C LYS A 208 -34.15 2.54 -0.95
N LEU A 209 -34.38 1.23 -0.99
CA LEU A 209 -33.87 0.31 0.02
C LEU A 209 -32.34 0.23 -0.08
N TYR A 210 -31.66 0.41 1.05
CA TYR A 210 -30.19 0.32 1.16
C TYR A 210 -29.72 -0.84 2.02
N GLY A 211 -30.56 -1.37 2.90
CA GLY A 211 -30.23 -2.55 3.67
C GLY A 211 -31.15 -2.80 4.84
N VAL A 212 -30.88 -3.90 5.51
CA VAL A 212 -31.54 -4.32 6.75
C VAL A 212 -30.51 -4.22 7.88
N ILE A 213 -30.96 -3.82 9.07
CA ILE A 213 -30.17 -3.81 10.29
C ILE A 213 -30.85 -4.76 11.27
N GLU A 214 -30.19 -5.87 11.58
CA GLU A 214 -30.70 -6.87 12.51
C GLU A 214 -30.87 -6.30 13.92
N LYS A 215 -31.64 -7.02 14.74
CA LYS A 215 -31.85 -6.68 16.16
C LYS A 215 -30.50 -6.45 16.86
N GLY A 216 -30.34 -5.28 17.47
CA GLY A 216 -29.14 -4.94 18.26
C GLY A 216 -27.89 -4.67 17.43
N ASP A 217 -27.95 -4.79 16.11
CA ASP A 217 -26.83 -4.59 15.21
C ASP A 217 -26.74 -3.12 14.76
N GLN A 218 -25.66 -2.79 14.04
CA GLN A 218 -25.41 -1.47 13.50
C GLN A 218 -24.88 -1.52 12.08
N ARG A 219 -25.20 -0.50 11.29
CA ARG A 219 -24.74 -0.35 9.92
C ARG A 219 -24.05 0.98 9.73
N ARG A 220 -22.81 0.95 9.23
CA ARG A 220 -22.11 2.14 8.74
C ARG A 220 -22.49 2.38 7.28
N GLN A 221 -22.91 3.60 6.98
CA GLN A 221 -23.41 3.96 5.66
C GLN A 221 -22.77 5.28 5.22
N ASN A 222 -22.14 5.23 4.06
CA ASN A 222 -21.70 6.42 3.33
C ASN A 222 -22.92 7.12 2.73
N THR A 223 -23.00 8.43 2.89
CA THR A 223 -24.15 9.25 2.47
C THR A 223 -23.69 10.69 2.22
N TYR A 224 -24.63 11.57 1.91
CA TYR A 224 -24.41 13.01 1.80
C TYR A 224 -25.00 13.73 3.01
N GLU A 225 -24.56 14.96 3.27
CA GLU A 225 -25.26 15.88 4.17
C GLU A 225 -26.70 16.14 3.66
N ASP A 226 -27.62 16.49 4.56
CA ASP A 226 -29.03 16.75 4.28
C ASP A 226 -29.76 15.61 3.55
N ALA A 227 -29.22 14.39 3.64
CA ALA A 227 -29.86 13.19 3.16
C ALA A 227 -30.94 12.74 4.16
N VAL A 228 -32.12 12.44 3.63
CA VAL A 228 -33.24 11.93 4.41
C VAL A 228 -33.20 10.41 4.37
N TRP A 229 -33.11 9.81 5.55
CA TRP A 229 -33.13 8.37 5.74
C TRP A 229 -34.40 7.97 6.45
N MET A 230 -35.19 7.13 5.80
CA MET A 230 -36.40 6.53 6.36
C MET A 230 -36.08 5.15 6.92
N VAL A 231 -36.60 4.87 8.11
CA VAL A 231 -36.49 3.57 8.76
C VAL A 231 -37.88 2.95 8.82
N THR A 232 -37.99 1.69 8.39
CA THR A 232 -39.25 0.94 8.43
C THR A 232 -39.10 -0.34 9.22
N ASP A 233 -40.24 -0.93 9.60
CA ASP A 233 -40.29 -2.32 10.04
C ASP A 233 -40.10 -3.29 8.85
N GLU A 234 -40.15 -4.59 9.14
CA GLU A 234 -40.03 -5.65 8.13
C GLU A 234 -41.18 -5.65 7.10
N LYS A 235 -42.32 -5.03 7.45
CA LYS A 235 -43.53 -4.93 6.62
C LYS A 235 -43.59 -3.61 5.82
N ASP A 236 -42.50 -2.85 5.81
CA ASP A 236 -42.37 -1.55 5.12
C ASP A 236 -43.26 -0.44 5.69
N ASN A 237 -43.70 -0.56 6.95
CA ASN A 237 -44.34 0.56 7.66
C ASN A 237 -43.27 1.51 8.19
N ALA A 238 -43.39 2.80 7.88
CA ALA A 238 -42.48 3.82 8.38
C ALA A 238 -42.53 3.90 9.92
N LEU A 239 -41.34 3.83 10.53
CA LEU A 239 -41.15 4.00 11.97
C LEU A 239 -40.67 5.42 12.30
N GLY A 240 -39.88 5.99 11.41
CA GLY A 240 -39.34 7.33 11.56
C GLY A 240 -38.16 7.59 10.62
N TYR A 241 -37.51 8.73 10.83
CA TYR A 241 -36.54 9.28 9.91
C TYR A 241 -35.33 9.87 10.64
N PHE A 242 -34.25 9.99 9.89
CA PHE A 242 -33.09 10.80 10.24
C PHE A 242 -32.78 11.76 9.08
N VAL A 243 -32.26 12.94 9.43
CA VAL A 243 -31.67 13.88 8.47
C VAL A 243 -30.20 14.00 8.81
N THR A 244 -29.34 13.76 7.83
CA THR A 244 -27.88 13.76 8.04
C THR A 244 -27.32 15.17 8.04
N THR A 245 -26.14 15.34 8.63
CA THR A 245 -25.37 16.58 8.59
C THR A 245 -24.00 16.33 7.97
N ARG A 246 -23.23 17.39 7.73
CA ARG A 246 -21.84 17.31 7.23
C ARG A 246 -20.88 16.50 8.11
N LYS A 247 -21.22 16.28 9.38
CA LYS A 247 -20.36 15.57 10.33
C LYS A 247 -20.65 14.08 10.33
N PHE A 248 -19.65 13.30 10.73
CA PHE A 248 -19.87 11.89 11.02
C PHE A 248 -20.82 11.79 12.20
N ALA A 249 -21.78 10.87 12.12
CA ALA A 249 -22.87 10.84 13.08
C ALA A 249 -23.31 9.42 13.41
N ARG A 250 -23.94 9.25 14.57
CA ARG A 250 -24.68 8.05 14.92
C ARG A 250 -26.17 8.33 14.90
N ALA A 251 -26.93 7.41 14.32
CA ALA A 251 -28.38 7.46 14.21
C ALA A 251 -28.97 6.31 15.03
N VAL A 252 -29.44 6.63 16.24
CA VAL A 252 -29.95 5.62 17.19
C VAL A 252 -31.43 5.41 16.96
N ILE A 253 -31.80 4.26 16.37
CA ILE A 253 -33.19 3.88 16.14
C ILE A 253 -33.75 3.42 17.49
N PRO A 254 -34.72 4.15 18.09
CA PRO A 254 -35.23 3.84 19.42
C PRO A 254 -36.07 2.56 19.40
N LYS A 255 -36.33 2.03 20.61
CA LYS A 255 -37.14 0.83 20.84
C LYS A 255 -38.59 0.95 20.37
#